data_AF-A0A0N4U2K6-F1
#
_entry.id   AF-A0A0N4U2K6-F1
#
_cell.length_a   1.000
_cell.length_b   1.000
_cell.length_c   1.000
_cell.angle_alpha   90.00
_cell.angle_beta   90.00
_cell.angle_gamma   90.00
#
_symmetry.space_group_name_H-M   'P 1'
#
loop_
_entity.id
_entity.type
_entity.pdbx_description
1 polymer ?
#
loop_
_entity_poly.entity_id
_entity_poly.type
_entity_poly.pdbx_seq_one_letter_code
_entity_poly.pdbx_strand_id
1 'polypeptide(L)'
;MVTENGVRNQLKVLDKDKTTSCYQIKQKVDEILATLSSEVKNVYEKLLEAEKMEEEAEYEYKKIKYRNQGLMKKVEYIEKAYAIKKDMSLSKGERKAKLRVLKQQFGED
;
A
#
# COMPACT_ATOMS: atom_id res chain seq x y z
N MET A 1 20.19 23.04 5.61
CA MET A 1 20.65 21.70 5.18
C MET A 1 19.65 20.68 5.68
N VAL A 2 18.90 20.03 4.79
CA VAL A 2 18.14 18.84 5.19
C VAL A 2 19.17 17.74 5.39
N THR A 3 19.42 17.33 6.64
CA THR A 3 20.35 16.24 6.92
C THR A 3 19.69 14.91 6.57
N GLU A 4 20.47 13.88 6.24
CA GLU A 4 19.95 12.52 6.02
C GLU A 4 19.10 12.04 7.21
N ASN A 5 19.51 12.41 8.44
CA ASN A 5 18.74 12.16 9.66
C ASN A 5 17.40 12.90 9.68
N GLY A 6 17.35 14.14 9.19
CA GLY A 6 16.13 14.92 9.05
C GLY A 6 15.14 14.26 8.08
N VAL A 7 15.62 13.86 6.90
CA VAL A 7 14.83 13.12 5.89
C VAL A 7 14.26 11.84 6.48
N ARG A 8 15.13 11.04 7.14
CA ARG A 8 14.73 9.76 7.75
C ARG A 8 13.63 9.95 8.80
N ASN A 9 13.74 10.99 9.62
CA ASN A 9 12.73 11.31 10.62
C ASN A 9 11.40 11.73 9.99
N GLN A 10 11.43 12.55 8.93
CA GLN A 10 10.23 12.94 8.20
C GLN A 10 9.51 11.73 7.58
N LEU A 11 10.25 10.85 6.89
CA LEU A 11 9.70 9.62 6.31
C LEU A 11 9.11 8.70 7.40
N LYS A 12 9.78 8.59 8.55
CA LYS A 12 9.28 7.77 9.68
C LYS A 12 7.99 8.33 10.29
N VAL A 13 7.82 9.65 10.31
CA VAL A 13 6.56 10.28 10.75
C VAL A 13 5.45 9.97 9.75
N LEU A 14 5.71 10.13 8.45
CA LEU A 14 4.74 9.81 7.39
C LEU A 14 4.35 8.32 7.39
N ASP A 15 5.28 7.41 7.63
CA ASP A 15 4.99 5.99 7.69
C ASP A 15 4.06 5.64 8.87
N LYS A 16 4.19 6.34 10.00
CA LYS A 16 3.33 6.13 11.17
C LYS A 16 1.98 6.84 11.09
N ASP A 17 1.79 7.72 10.10
CA ASP A 17 0.54 8.45 9.92
C ASP A 17 -0.60 7.49 9.55
N LYS A 18 -1.66 7.52 10.34
CA LYS A 18 -2.84 6.67 10.18
C LYS A 18 -4.08 7.43 9.71
N THR A 19 -4.01 8.74 9.62
CA THR A 19 -5.17 9.64 9.43
C THR A 19 -5.12 10.40 8.13
N THR A 20 -3.91 10.71 7.63
CA THR A 20 -3.74 11.37 6.34
C THR A 20 -4.00 10.37 5.21
N SER A 21 -4.65 10.82 4.13
CA SER A 21 -4.91 9.97 2.96
C SER A 21 -3.60 9.53 2.31
N CYS A 22 -3.59 8.35 1.67
CA CYS A 22 -2.40 7.85 1.00
C CYS A 22 -1.93 8.78 -0.12
N TYR A 23 -2.85 9.43 -0.81
CA TYR A 23 -2.54 10.44 -1.82
C TYR A 23 -1.73 11.60 -1.23
N GLN A 24 -2.19 12.17 -0.11
CA GLN A 24 -1.49 13.25 0.57
C GLN A 24 -0.13 12.80 1.16
N ILE A 25 -0.05 11.57 1.69
CA ILE A 25 1.22 11.00 2.14
C ILE A 25 2.19 10.88 0.94
N LYS A 26 1.72 10.39 -0.21
CA LYS A 26 2.53 10.28 -1.42
C LYS A 26 3.08 11.65 -1.85
N GLN A 27 2.24 12.69 -1.87
CA GLN A 27 2.69 14.05 -2.21
C GLN A 27 3.82 14.52 -1.28
N LYS A 28 3.68 14.33 0.03
CA LYS A 28 4.72 14.68 1.00
C LYS A 28 6.01 13.87 0.80
N VAL A 29 5.89 12.58 0.44
CA VAL A 29 7.05 11.75 0.10
C VAL A 29 7.72 12.26 -1.18
N ASP A 30 6.95 12.60 -2.21
CA ASP A 30 7.48 13.13 -3.47
C ASP A 30 8.24 14.45 -3.24
N GLU A 31 7.74 15.34 -2.37
CA GLU A 31 8.42 16.57 -1.95
C GLU A 31 9.75 16.30 -1.24
N ILE A 32 9.78 15.33 -0.32
CA ILE A 32 11.01 14.91 0.36
C ILE A 32 12.01 14.35 -0.65
N LEU A 33 11.56 13.44 -1.52
CA LEU A 33 12.37 12.84 -2.56
C LEU A 33 12.94 13.91 -3.48
N ALA A 34 12.19 14.95 -3.83
CA ALA A 34 12.66 16.05 -4.69
C ALA A 34 13.96 16.70 -4.18
N THR A 35 14.19 16.71 -2.87
CA THR A 35 15.40 17.27 -2.23
C THR A 35 16.61 16.34 -2.24
N LEU A 36 16.41 15.06 -2.58
CA LEU A 36 17.46 14.03 -2.61
C LEU A 36 18.17 13.97 -3.97
N SER A 37 19.32 13.31 -3.99
CA SER A 37 20.07 13.04 -5.23
C SER A 37 19.26 12.18 -6.20
N SER A 38 19.57 12.30 -7.49
CA SER A 38 18.95 11.49 -8.56
C SER A 38 19.14 9.99 -8.35
N GLU A 39 20.30 9.58 -7.83
CA GLU A 39 20.57 8.18 -7.51
C GLU A 39 19.59 7.61 -6.47
N VAL A 40 19.35 8.35 -5.38
CA VAL A 40 18.42 7.91 -4.33
C VAL A 40 16.98 7.86 -4.85
N LYS A 41 16.57 8.84 -5.66
CA LYS A 41 15.25 8.84 -6.34
C LYS A 41 15.10 7.60 -7.22
N ASN A 42 16.09 7.31 -8.05
CA ASN A 42 16.06 6.16 -8.96
C ASN A 42 15.99 4.82 -8.21
N VAL A 43 16.73 4.67 -7.10
CA VAL A 43 16.66 3.47 -6.26
C VAL A 43 15.28 3.34 -5.62
N TYR A 44 14.73 4.43 -5.10
CA TYR A 44 13.39 4.44 -4.51
C TYR A 44 12.31 4.03 -5.54
N GLU A 45 12.35 4.58 -6.75
CA GLU A 45 11.41 4.24 -7.82
C GLU A 45 11.46 2.76 -8.19
N LYS A 46 12.67 2.19 -8.32
CA LYS A 46 12.86 0.75 -8.58
C LYS A 46 12.31 -0.13 -7.48
N LEU A 47 12.51 0.25 -6.21
CA LEU A 47 11.96 -0.49 -5.07
C LEU A 47 10.43 -0.44 -5.07
N LEU A 48 9.85 0.75 -5.30
CA LEU A 48 8.41 0.92 -5.38
C LEU A 48 7.79 0.12 -6.54
N GLU A 49 8.47 0.06 -7.68
CA GLU A 49 8.03 -0.75 -8.83
C GLU A 49 8.09 -2.25 -8.51
N ALA A 50 9.18 -2.72 -7.91
CA ALA A 50 9.33 -4.11 -7.48
C ALA A 50 8.23 -4.53 -6.49
N GLU A 51 7.96 -3.72 -5.47
CA GLU A 51 6.88 -3.97 -4.50
C GLU A 51 5.51 -4.04 -5.18
N LYS A 52 5.22 -3.13 -6.13
CA LYS A 52 3.96 -3.17 -6.88
C LYS A 52 3.81 -4.43 -7.71
N MET A 53 4.88 -4.87 -8.36
CA MET A 53 4.88 -6.10 -9.16
C MET A 53 4.68 -7.34 -8.28
N GLU A 54 5.33 -7.39 -7.12
CA GLU A 54 5.16 -8.48 -6.16
C GLU A 54 3.71 -8.53 -5.63
N GLU A 55 3.15 -7.39 -5.24
CA GLU A 55 1.76 -7.29 -4.78
C GLU A 55 0.75 -7.75 -5.85
N GLU A 56 0.93 -7.34 -7.10
CA GLU A 56 0.05 -7.72 -8.22
C GLU A 56 0.18 -9.23 -8.52
N ALA A 57 1.40 -9.77 -8.54
CA ALA A 57 1.63 -11.19 -8.74
C ALA A 57 1.01 -12.03 -7.62
N GLU A 58 1.14 -11.61 -6.36
CA GLU A 58 0.52 -12.30 -5.22
C GLU A 58 -1.01 -12.27 -5.29
N TYR A 59 -1.58 -11.12 -5.69
CA TYR A 59 -3.01 -10.95 -5.91
C TYR A 59 -3.56 -11.90 -6.98
N GLU A 60 -2.95 -11.92 -8.16
CA GLU A 60 -3.39 -12.78 -9.27
C GLU A 60 -3.17 -14.26 -8.96
N TYR A 61 -2.05 -14.62 -8.34
CA TYR A 61 -1.82 -15.99 -7.88
C TYR A 61 -2.92 -16.48 -6.93
N LYS A 62 -3.29 -15.67 -5.93
CA LYS A 62 -4.35 -16.04 -4.97
C LYS A 62 -5.72 -16.15 -5.65
N LYS A 63 -6.04 -15.27 -6.61
CA LYS A 63 -7.26 -15.37 -7.41
C LYS A 63 -7.31 -16.68 -8.20
N ILE A 64 -6.25 -17.03 -8.91
CA ILE A 64 -6.16 -18.28 -9.67
C ILE A 64 -6.31 -19.48 -8.74
N LYS A 65 -5.59 -19.48 -7.61
CA LYS A 65 -5.68 -20.55 -6.60
C LYS A 65 -7.11 -20.76 -6.11
N TYR A 66 -7.81 -19.70 -5.71
CA TYR A 66 -9.17 -19.82 -5.20
C TYR A 66 -10.21 -20.14 -6.28
N ARG A 67 -10.03 -19.64 -7.50
CA ARG A 67 -10.86 -20.03 -8.65
C ARG A 67 -10.73 -21.53 -8.95
N ASN A 68 -9.50 -22.05 -8.97
CA ASN A 68 -9.24 -23.48 -9.20
C ASN A 68 -9.79 -24.38 -8.08
N GLN A 69 -9.96 -23.84 -6.87
CA GLN A 69 -10.59 -24.53 -5.75
C GLN A 69 -12.12 -24.36 -5.71
N GLY A 70 -12.72 -23.62 -6.64
CA GLY A 70 -14.15 -23.31 -6.64
C GLY A 70 -14.60 -22.35 -5.52
N LEU A 71 -13.65 -21.68 -4.85
CA LEU A 71 -13.91 -20.82 -3.70
C LEU A 71 -14.25 -19.39 -4.14
N MET A 72 -15.36 -19.22 -4.87
CA MET A 72 -15.76 -17.93 -5.45
C MET A 72 -15.91 -16.79 -4.42
N LYS A 73 -16.41 -17.09 -3.21
CA LYS A 73 -16.46 -16.09 -2.13
C LYS A 73 -15.07 -15.57 -1.73
N LYS A 74 -14.04 -16.42 -1.75
CA LYS A 74 -12.67 -15.99 -1.44
C LYS A 74 -12.07 -15.16 -2.58
N VAL A 75 -12.43 -15.45 -3.83
CA VAL A 75 -12.05 -14.63 -4.99
C VAL A 75 -12.62 -13.22 -4.82
N GLU A 76 -13.91 -13.11 -4.51
CA GLU A 76 -14.59 -11.83 -4.28
C GLU A 76 -13.98 -11.06 -3.09
N TYR A 77 -13.67 -11.77 -1.99
CA TYR A 77 -12.96 -11.18 -0.85
C TYR A 77 -11.62 -10.58 -1.26
N ILE A 78 -10.81 -11.31 -2.03
CA ILE A 78 -9.51 -10.82 -2.49
C ILE A 78 -9.63 -9.62 -3.41
N GLU A 79 -10.57 -9.65 -4.36
CA GLU A 79 -10.85 -8.52 -5.27
C GLU A 79 -11.24 -7.25 -4.48
N LYS A 80 -12.14 -7.39 -3.50
CA LYS A 80 -12.54 -6.28 -2.62
C LYS A 80 -11.42 -5.80 -1.71
N ALA A 81 -10.65 -6.71 -1.14
CA ALA A 81 -9.51 -6.37 -0.27
C ALA A 81 -8.41 -5.65 -1.05
N TYR A 82 -8.14 -6.08 -2.28
CA TYR A 82 -7.17 -5.44 -3.16
C TYR A 82 -7.61 -4.03 -3.55
N ALA A 83 -8.87 -3.84 -3.91
CA ALA A 83 -9.43 -2.52 -4.18
C ALA A 83 -9.28 -1.56 -2.99
N ILE A 84 -9.58 -2.01 -1.76
CA ILE A 84 -9.38 -1.20 -0.55
C ILE A 84 -7.89 -0.85 -0.33
N LYS A 85 -6.98 -1.79 -0.59
CA LYS A 85 -5.53 -1.56 -0.41
C LYS A 85 -5.00 -0.50 -1.38
N LYS A 86 -5.48 -0.51 -2.63
CA LYS A 86 -5.08 0.40 -3.71
C LYS A 86 -5.83 1.74 -3.72
N ASP A 87 -6.89 1.88 -2.92
CA ASP A 87 -7.62 3.13 -2.79
C ASP A 87 -6.77 4.21 -2.10
N MET A 88 -6.22 5.11 -2.93
CA MET A 88 -5.35 6.20 -2.49
C MET A 88 -6.10 7.31 -1.72
N SER A 89 -7.43 7.32 -1.78
CA SER A 89 -8.24 8.30 -1.04
C SER A 89 -8.27 7.99 0.46
N LEU A 90 -8.01 6.74 0.85
CA LEU A 90 -8.09 6.29 2.23
C LEU A 90 -6.77 6.47 2.96
N SER A 91 -6.86 6.78 4.25
CA SER A 91 -5.75 6.68 5.19
C SER A 91 -5.43 5.23 5.55
N LYS A 92 -4.26 4.98 6.16
CA LYS A 92 -3.93 3.63 6.70
C LYS A 92 -4.96 3.16 7.74
N GLY A 93 -5.49 4.06 8.57
CA GLY A 93 -6.51 3.76 9.56
C GLY A 93 -7.84 3.34 8.94
N GLU A 94 -8.31 4.09 7.95
CA GLU A 94 -9.55 3.76 7.23
C GLU A 94 -9.43 2.48 6.42
N ARG A 95 -8.30 2.25 5.73
CA ARG A 95 -8.03 0.97 5.04
C ARG A 95 -8.11 -0.20 6.02
N LYS A 96 -7.47 -0.09 7.18
CA LYS A 96 -7.54 -1.13 8.23
C LYS A 96 -8.97 -1.35 8.72
N ALA A 97 -9.74 -0.29 8.94
CA ALA A 97 -11.13 -0.40 9.37
C ALA A 97 -12.01 -1.08 8.30
N LYS A 98 -11.89 -0.68 7.04
CA LYS A 98 -12.62 -1.29 5.91
C LYS A 98 -12.24 -2.75 5.71
N LEU A 99 -10.95 -3.10 5.78
CA LEU A 99 -10.49 -4.48 5.68
C LEU A 99 -11.02 -5.36 6.82
N ARG A 100 -11.12 -4.82 8.04
CA ARG A 100 -11.71 -5.54 9.18
C ARG A 100 -13.21 -5.83 8.95
N VAL A 101 -13.97 -4.85 8.46
CA VAL A 101 -15.39 -5.05 8.13
C VAL A 101 -15.52 -6.07 7.00
N LEU A 102 -14.68 -5.99 5.98
CA LEU A 102 -14.68 -6.93 4.87
C LEU A 102 -14.38 -8.37 5.36
N LYS A 103 -13.37 -8.54 6.21
CA LYS A 103 -13.07 -9.83 6.84
C LYS A 103 -14.27 -10.44 7.56
N GLN A 104 -14.98 -9.63 8.36
CA GLN A 104 -16.19 -10.08 9.06
C GLN A 104 -17.31 -10.49 8.09
N GLN A 105 -17.49 -9.77 6.98
CA GLN A 105 -18.49 -10.10 5.96
C GLN A 105 -18.22 -11.43 5.26
N PHE A 106 -16.94 -11.79 5.08
CA PHE A 106 -16.51 -12.99 4.38
C PHE A 106 -16.13 -14.16 5.31
N GLY A 107 -16.14 -13.96 6.63
CA GLY A 107 -15.74 -14.99 7.60
C GLY A 107 -14.25 -15.35 7.53
N GLU A 108 -13.40 -14.37 7.19
CA GLU A 108 -11.94 -14.53 7.17
C GLU A 108 -11.35 -14.03 8.51
N ASP A 109 -10.85 -14.93 9.35
CA ASP A 109 -10.14 -14.61 10.60
C ASP A 109 -8.73 -14.05 10.33
#